data_AF-A0A401GPV8-F1
#
_entry.id   AF-A0A401GPV8-F1
#
_cell.length_a   1.000
_cell.length_b   1.000
_cell.length_c   1.000
_cell.angle_alpha   90.00
_cell.angle_beta   90.00
_cell.angle_gamma   90.00
#
_symmetry.space_group_name_H-M   'P 1'
#
loop_
_entity.id
_entity.type
_entity.pdbx_description
1 polymer ?
#
loop_
_entity_poly.entity_id
_entity_poly.type
_entity_poly.pdbx_seq_one_letter_code
_entity_poly.pdbx_strand_id
1 'polypeptide(L)'
;MRIMRMWQHLKMLKRAGRGHDPGGVRATTAGSCVVLCPACPHPGKNLRPDWEEAPESKKWLYWLFIGLDTNFRLKCKKVSSDSVDPGLNHGYAYFVEERAYKDYLSVYDSLVTEEQSTCNNHDAVKLANMRGSVAGTATSGVGAVTCMRHDMRLPCSVGDLQKGERYVNINYMFFSTLANVPSKDIVVSYDIALVAIVV
;
A
#
# COMPACT_ATOMS: atom_id res chain seq x y z
N MET A 1 -5.32 24.47 -1.65
CA MET A 1 -6.54 24.80 -2.42
C MET A 1 -7.50 23.61 -2.44
N ARG A 2 -8.65 23.71 -1.75
CA ARG A 2 -9.66 22.62 -1.66
C ARG A 2 -10.23 22.20 -3.01
N ILE A 3 -10.44 23.17 -3.91
CA ILE A 3 -11.01 22.95 -5.27
C ILE A 3 -10.18 21.94 -6.06
N MET A 4 -8.84 22.06 -6.03
CA MET A 4 -7.96 21.16 -6.78
C MET A 4 -8.07 19.71 -6.29
N ARG A 5 -8.19 19.48 -4.99
CA ARG A 5 -8.37 18.13 -4.42
C ARG A 5 -9.69 17.50 -4.84
N MET A 6 -10.77 18.28 -4.75
CA MET A 6 -12.10 17.83 -5.19
C MET A 6 -12.09 17.51 -6.69
N TRP A 7 -11.50 18.37 -7.50
CA TRP A 7 -11.36 18.14 -8.94
C TRP A 7 -10.54 16.87 -9.25
N GLN A 8 -9.39 16.67 -8.59
CA GLN A 8 -8.56 15.47 -8.77
C GLN A 8 -9.33 14.19 -8.39
N HIS A 9 -10.06 14.23 -7.28
CA HIS A 9 -10.89 13.11 -6.84
C HIS A 9 -12.00 12.79 -7.84
N LEU A 10 -12.73 13.81 -8.32
CA LEU A 10 -13.74 13.64 -9.36
C LEU A 10 -13.16 13.11 -10.68
N LYS A 11 -11.95 13.54 -11.05
CA LYS A 11 -11.26 13.03 -12.25
C LYS A 11 -10.87 11.56 -12.10
N MET A 12 -10.41 11.14 -10.92
CA MET A 12 -10.15 9.74 -10.61
C MET A 12 -11.44 8.90 -10.76
N LEU A 13 -12.53 9.31 -10.12
CA LEU A 13 -13.83 8.63 -10.22
C LEU A 13 -14.34 8.54 -11.66
N LYS A 14 -14.22 9.63 -12.43
CA LYS A 14 -14.59 9.66 -13.85
C LYS A 14 -13.76 8.67 -14.66
N ARG A 15 -12.43 8.64 -14.46
CA ARG A 15 -11.53 7.72 -15.18
C ARG A 15 -11.82 6.25 -14.85
N ALA A 16 -12.19 5.96 -13.62
CA ALA A 16 -12.60 4.63 -13.17
C ALA A 16 -14.06 4.30 -13.50
N GLY A 17 -14.77 5.15 -14.26
CA GLY A 17 -16.14 4.89 -14.70
C GLY A 17 -17.19 4.86 -13.59
N ARG A 18 -16.88 5.34 -12.38
CA ARG A 18 -17.74 5.20 -11.19
C ARG A 18 -19.07 5.94 -11.28
N GLY A 19 -19.21 6.86 -12.22
CA GLY A 19 -20.48 7.53 -12.53
C GLY A 19 -21.48 6.68 -13.32
N HIS A 20 -21.03 5.57 -13.92
CA HIS A 20 -21.88 4.62 -14.66
C HIS A 20 -22.28 3.39 -13.82
N ASP A 21 -21.72 3.26 -12.62
CA ASP A 21 -22.09 2.18 -11.71
C ASP A 21 -23.54 2.39 -11.21
N PRO A 22 -24.43 1.38 -11.27
CA PRO A 22 -25.80 1.52 -10.78
C PRO A 22 -25.91 1.91 -9.30
N GLY A 23 -24.93 1.52 -8.47
CA GLY A 23 -24.82 1.94 -7.07
C GLY A 23 -24.13 3.30 -6.88
N GLY A 24 -23.73 3.94 -7.99
CA GLY A 24 -23.06 5.22 -8.05
C GLY A 24 -21.68 5.23 -7.40
N VAL A 25 -21.18 6.44 -7.11
CA VAL A 25 -19.88 6.64 -6.46
C VAL A 25 -19.80 5.94 -5.10
N ARG A 26 -20.93 5.82 -4.39
CA ARG A 26 -20.98 5.17 -3.07
C ARG A 26 -20.70 3.67 -3.13
N ALA A 27 -20.91 3.02 -4.27
CA ALA A 27 -20.58 1.61 -4.48
C ALA A 27 -19.11 1.38 -4.89
N THR A 28 -18.28 2.42 -4.90
CA THR A 28 -16.85 2.28 -5.25
C THR A 28 -16.14 1.40 -4.23
N THR A 29 -15.68 0.24 -4.69
CA THR A 29 -14.98 -0.73 -3.86
C THR A 29 -13.53 -0.33 -3.62
N ALA A 30 -12.93 -0.91 -2.59
CA ALA A 30 -11.53 -0.74 -2.27
C ALA A 30 -10.66 -1.01 -3.52
N GLY A 31 -9.67 -0.14 -3.76
CA GLY A 31 -8.68 -0.32 -4.82
C GLY A 31 -9.19 -0.20 -6.27
N SER A 32 -10.50 -0.08 -6.50
CA SER A 32 -11.10 -0.15 -7.83
C SER A 32 -10.72 0.99 -8.77
N CYS A 33 -10.21 2.10 -8.25
CA CYS A 33 -9.78 3.26 -9.03
C CYS A 33 -8.27 3.28 -9.33
N VAL A 34 -7.55 2.20 -9.03
CA VAL A 34 -6.11 2.08 -9.35
C VAL A 34 -5.88 1.77 -10.83
N VAL A 35 -4.86 2.41 -11.39
CA VAL A 35 -4.29 1.98 -12.67
C VAL A 35 -3.35 0.82 -12.40
N LEU A 36 -3.81 -0.39 -12.75
CA LEU A 36 -3.03 -1.60 -12.57
C LEU A 36 -1.80 -1.61 -13.48
N CYS A 37 -0.71 -2.22 -13.01
CA CYS A 37 0.45 -2.42 -13.86
C CYS A 37 0.14 -3.40 -14.99
N PRO A 38 0.27 -2.99 -16.27
CA PRO A 38 -0.18 -3.80 -17.41
C PRO A 38 0.65 -5.07 -17.61
N ALA A 39 1.89 -5.08 -17.11
CA ALA A 39 2.82 -6.20 -17.22
C ALA A 39 2.93 -7.07 -15.96
N CYS A 40 2.27 -6.67 -14.86
CA CYS A 40 2.06 -7.56 -13.72
C CYS A 40 0.92 -8.56 -14.10
N PRO A 41 0.92 -9.80 -13.56
CA PRO A 41 -0.02 -10.86 -13.95
C PRO A 41 -1.44 -10.56 -13.44
N HIS A 42 -2.44 -10.63 -14.34
CA HIS A 42 -3.86 -10.43 -14.03
C HIS A 42 -4.70 -11.55 -14.66
N PRO A 43 -5.03 -12.61 -13.89
CA PRO A 43 -5.94 -13.66 -14.35
C PRO A 43 -7.24 -13.09 -14.92
N GLY A 44 -7.66 -13.62 -16.07
CA GLY A 44 -8.86 -13.16 -16.79
C GLY A 44 -8.72 -11.80 -17.52
N LYS A 45 -7.56 -11.13 -17.45
CA LYS A 45 -7.30 -9.86 -18.17
C LYS A 45 -6.17 -9.98 -19.19
N ASN A 46 -4.97 -10.34 -18.74
CA ASN A 46 -3.75 -10.35 -19.59
C ASN A 46 -3.01 -11.69 -19.57
N LEU A 47 -3.55 -12.71 -18.91
CA LEU A 47 -3.02 -14.07 -18.91
C LEU A 47 -3.83 -14.96 -19.86
N ARG A 48 -3.17 -15.95 -20.48
CA ARG A 48 -3.85 -16.98 -21.28
C ARG A 48 -4.70 -17.87 -20.36
N PRO A 49 -5.82 -18.47 -20.79
CA PRO A 49 -6.68 -19.28 -19.92
C PRO A 49 -5.97 -20.48 -19.27
N ASP A 50 -4.97 -21.05 -19.95
CA ASP A 50 -4.16 -22.21 -19.54
C ASP A 50 -2.94 -21.83 -18.67
N TRP A 51 -2.85 -20.59 -18.17
CA TRP A 51 -1.68 -20.11 -17.45
C TRP A 51 -1.36 -20.91 -16.18
N GLU A 52 -2.38 -21.44 -15.48
CA GLU A 52 -2.21 -22.27 -14.28
C GLU A 52 -1.59 -23.66 -14.60
N GLU A 53 -1.74 -24.14 -15.84
CA GLU A 53 -1.21 -25.43 -16.31
C GLU A 53 0.24 -25.33 -16.83
N ALA A 54 0.85 -24.16 -16.69
CA ALA A 54 2.21 -23.95 -17.16
C ALA A 54 3.20 -24.93 -16.50
N PRO A 55 4.19 -25.45 -17.26
CA PRO A 55 5.22 -26.31 -16.70
C PRO A 55 5.92 -25.63 -15.51
N GLU A 56 6.34 -26.42 -14.52
CA GLU A 56 6.96 -25.91 -13.29
C GLU A 56 8.13 -24.94 -13.56
N SER A 57 8.95 -25.26 -14.57
CA SER A 57 10.08 -24.42 -15.01
C SER A 57 9.70 -23.06 -15.59
N LYS A 58 8.41 -22.80 -15.83
CA LYS A 58 7.86 -21.58 -16.42
C LYS A 58 6.82 -20.87 -15.55
N LYS A 59 6.37 -21.46 -14.44
CA LYS A 59 5.36 -20.85 -13.55
C LYS A 59 5.76 -19.46 -13.05
N TRP A 60 7.06 -19.25 -12.81
CA TRP A 60 7.63 -17.96 -12.39
C TRP A 60 7.30 -16.77 -13.31
N LEU A 61 6.96 -17.02 -14.58
CA LEU A 61 6.53 -15.97 -15.51
C LEU A 61 5.24 -15.28 -15.04
N TYR A 62 4.37 -16.03 -14.37
CA TYR A 62 3.06 -15.59 -13.90
C TYR A 62 3.04 -15.14 -12.44
N TRP A 63 4.20 -15.12 -11.77
CA TRP A 63 4.31 -14.66 -10.39
C TRP A 63 4.23 -13.15 -10.29
N LEU A 64 3.55 -12.68 -9.24
CA LEU A 64 3.47 -11.27 -8.91
C LEU A 64 4.66 -10.87 -8.03
N PHE A 65 5.50 -9.96 -8.51
CA PHE A 65 6.65 -9.47 -7.74
C PHE A 65 6.28 -8.17 -7.04
N ILE A 66 6.27 -8.19 -5.70
CA ILE A 66 5.95 -7.03 -4.87
C ILE A 66 7.12 -6.63 -3.98
N GLY A 67 7.36 -5.33 -3.92
CA GLY A 67 8.35 -4.69 -3.08
C GLY A 67 7.66 -3.88 -2.01
N LEU A 68 8.19 -3.96 -0.79
CA LEU A 68 7.77 -3.17 0.36
C LEU A 68 8.86 -2.14 0.62
N ASP A 69 8.50 -0.86 0.53
CA ASP A 69 9.44 0.25 0.70
C ASP A 69 8.78 1.42 1.44
N THR A 70 9.60 2.26 2.07
CA THR A 70 9.17 3.43 2.82
C THR A 70 9.83 4.71 2.32
N ASN A 71 9.04 5.78 2.25
CA ASN A 71 9.49 7.10 1.86
C ASN A 71 9.31 8.10 3.01
N PHE A 72 10.42 8.40 3.70
CA PHE A 72 10.48 9.36 4.80
C PHE A 72 10.58 10.83 4.35
N ARG A 73 10.59 11.12 3.04
CA ARG A 73 10.56 12.50 2.52
C ARG A 73 9.14 13.03 2.43
N LEU A 74 8.14 12.15 2.29
CA LEU A 74 6.72 12.48 2.27
C LEU A 74 6.19 12.65 3.71
N LYS A 75 6.56 13.76 4.35
CA LYS A 75 6.12 14.10 5.71
C LYS A 75 4.89 15.01 5.70
N CYS A 76 3.95 14.74 6.58
CA CYS A 76 2.81 15.61 6.83
C CYS A 76 2.99 16.32 8.19
N LYS A 77 2.96 17.65 8.20
CA LYS A 77 2.96 18.43 9.45
C LYS A 77 1.59 18.37 10.12
N LYS A 78 1.57 18.40 11.44
CA LYS A 78 0.35 18.39 12.26
C LYS A 78 -0.31 19.78 12.26
N VAL A 79 -0.89 20.17 11.13
CA VAL A 79 -1.48 21.51 10.91
C VAL A 79 -3.00 21.51 10.79
N SER A 80 -3.63 20.33 10.63
CA SER A 80 -5.08 20.18 10.47
C SER A 80 -5.56 18.85 11.05
N SER A 81 -6.87 18.60 10.99
CA SER A 81 -7.53 17.36 11.42
C SER A 81 -8.58 16.91 10.41
N ASP A 82 -8.95 15.62 10.43
CA ASP A 82 -9.96 15.05 9.53
C ASP A 82 -11.33 15.74 9.69
N SER A 83 -11.68 16.21 10.90
CA SER A 83 -12.92 16.97 11.14
C SER A 83 -12.97 18.32 10.39
N VAL A 84 -11.82 18.95 10.19
CA VAL A 84 -11.71 20.26 9.52
C VAL A 84 -11.42 20.07 8.02
N ASP A 85 -10.65 19.03 7.69
CA ASP A 85 -10.15 18.77 6.35
C ASP A 85 -10.16 17.26 6.05
N PRO A 86 -11.34 16.69 5.75
CA PRO A 86 -11.47 15.26 5.59
C PRO A 86 -10.83 14.75 4.30
N GLY A 87 -10.30 13.53 4.36
CA GLY A 87 -9.88 12.79 3.18
C GLY A 87 -11.07 12.55 2.23
N LEU A 88 -10.86 12.74 0.93
CA LEU A 88 -11.89 12.45 -0.09
C LEU A 88 -11.85 10.99 -0.57
N ASN A 89 -10.70 10.34 -0.44
CA ASN A 89 -10.49 8.97 -0.90
C ASN A 89 -10.51 8.04 0.31
N HIS A 90 -11.52 7.17 0.38
CA HIS A 90 -11.72 6.22 1.46
C HIS A 90 -11.28 4.82 1.01
N GLY A 91 -10.02 4.69 0.60
CA GLY A 91 -9.48 3.41 0.14
C GLY A 91 -9.83 3.03 -1.31
N TYR A 92 -10.36 3.94 -2.12
CA TYR A 92 -10.80 3.65 -3.49
C TYR A 92 -9.65 3.44 -4.47
N ALA A 93 -8.44 3.89 -4.13
CA ALA A 93 -7.28 3.84 -5.02
C ALA A 93 -6.05 3.26 -4.29
N TYR A 94 -4.92 3.98 -4.30
CA TYR A 94 -3.64 3.47 -3.80
C TYR A 94 -3.53 3.45 -2.29
N PHE A 95 -4.09 4.45 -1.60
CA PHE A 95 -4.04 4.49 -0.14
C PHE A 95 -5.04 3.50 0.46
N VAL A 96 -4.68 2.92 1.60
CA VAL A 96 -5.61 2.14 2.42
C VAL A 96 -6.75 3.01 2.96
N GLU A 97 -7.87 2.39 3.35
CA GLU A 97 -8.94 3.11 4.03
C GLU A 97 -8.46 3.56 5.43
N GLU A 98 -8.57 4.86 5.68
CA GLU A 98 -7.89 5.51 6.80
C GLU A 98 -8.44 5.09 8.16
N ARG A 99 -9.76 4.90 8.29
CA ARG A 99 -10.39 4.54 9.57
C ARG A 99 -10.05 3.12 9.96
N ALA A 100 -10.27 2.16 9.07
CA ALA A 100 -9.91 0.77 9.27
C ALA A 100 -8.42 0.60 9.59
N TYR A 101 -7.56 1.38 8.92
CA TYR A 101 -6.13 1.36 9.20
C TYR A 101 -5.81 1.92 10.60
N LYS A 102 -6.38 3.06 10.99
CA LYS A 102 -6.16 3.63 12.33
C LYS A 102 -6.73 2.75 13.44
N ASP A 103 -7.88 2.12 13.21
CA ASP A 103 -8.48 1.18 14.15
C ASP A 103 -7.57 -0.04 14.34
N TYR A 104 -7.04 -0.60 13.26
CA TYR A 104 -6.02 -1.65 13.32
C TYR A 104 -4.79 -1.22 14.12
N LEU A 105 -4.23 -0.04 13.82
CA LEU A 105 -3.07 0.46 14.57
C LEU A 105 -3.38 0.62 16.06
N SER A 106 -4.56 1.14 16.42
CA SER A 106 -4.93 1.33 17.83
C SER A 106 -4.94 0.03 18.65
N VAL A 107 -5.22 -1.10 18.00
CA VAL A 107 -5.29 -2.42 18.62
C VAL A 107 -3.91 -3.09 18.66
N TYR A 108 -3.14 -3.00 17.57
CA TYR A 108 -1.94 -3.82 17.37
C TYR A 108 -0.61 -3.09 17.60
N ASP A 109 -0.60 -1.76 17.70
CA ASP A 109 0.65 -0.98 17.84
C ASP A 109 1.44 -1.33 19.10
N SER A 110 0.77 -1.73 20.18
CA SER A 110 1.40 -2.16 21.43
C SER A 110 1.67 -3.67 21.51
N LEU A 111 1.10 -4.46 20.58
CA LEU A 111 1.19 -5.92 20.58
C LEU A 111 2.34 -6.44 19.72
N VAL A 112 2.72 -5.68 18.69
CA VAL A 112 3.83 -6.03 17.81
C VAL A 112 5.12 -5.47 18.38
N THR A 113 5.91 -6.34 19.01
CA THR A 113 7.25 -5.97 19.48
C THR A 113 8.19 -5.86 18.27
N GLU A 114 8.77 -4.69 18.07
CA GLU A 114 9.88 -4.54 17.13
C GLU A 114 11.10 -5.28 17.70
N GLU A 115 11.61 -6.28 16.99
CA GLU A 115 12.84 -6.96 17.39
C GLU A 115 13.99 -5.96 17.37
N GLN A 116 14.62 -5.79 18.53
CA GLN A 116 15.78 -4.91 18.64
C GLN A 116 16.96 -5.60 17.96
N SER A 117 17.47 -5.03 16.87
CA SER A 117 18.61 -5.59 16.16
C SER A 117 19.81 -5.72 17.11
N THR A 118 20.28 -6.95 17.34
CA THR A 118 21.50 -7.25 18.12
C THR A 118 22.79 -6.98 17.35
N CYS A 119 22.68 -6.65 16.06
CA CYS A 119 23.81 -6.33 15.21
C CYS A 119 24.34 -4.91 15.51
N ASN A 120 25.66 -4.82 15.75
CA ASN A 120 26.35 -3.63 16.25
C ASN A 120 26.38 -2.42 15.31
N ASN A 121 25.73 -2.43 14.14
CA ASN A 121 25.81 -1.30 13.19
C ASN A 121 24.63 -1.14 12.22
N HIS A 122 23.39 -1.53 12.60
CA HIS A 122 22.20 -1.18 11.80
C HIS A 122 21.76 0.28 12.05
N ASP A 123 22.60 1.21 11.61
CA ASP A 123 22.30 2.65 11.65
C ASP A 123 21.08 3.00 10.81
N ALA A 124 20.83 2.31 9.70
CA ALA A 124 19.70 2.60 8.81
C ALA A 124 18.34 2.49 9.51
N VAL A 125 18.09 1.39 10.25
CA VAL A 125 16.83 1.17 10.98
C VAL A 125 16.71 2.13 12.16
N LYS A 126 17.80 2.33 12.92
CA LYS A 126 17.82 3.26 14.05
C LYS A 126 17.59 4.71 13.59
N LEU A 127 18.20 5.16 12.50
CA LEU A 127 18.01 6.50 11.93
C LEU A 127 16.61 6.68 11.32
N ALA A 128 16.05 5.67 10.65
CA ALA A 128 14.69 5.72 10.12
C ALA A 128 13.66 5.90 11.25
N ASN A 129 13.80 5.13 12.33
CA ASN A 129 12.90 5.21 13.49
C ASN A 129 13.10 6.49 14.32
N MET A 130 14.34 7.02 14.42
CA MET A 130 14.61 8.31 15.07
C MET A 130 14.13 9.52 14.25
N ARG A 131 14.27 9.50 12.92
CA ARG A 131 13.77 10.56 12.01
C ARG A 131 12.26 10.54 11.84
N GLY A 132 11.60 9.46 12.29
CA GLY A 132 10.16 9.27 12.26
C GLY A 132 9.41 10.07 13.33
N SER A 133 9.98 10.20 14.53
CA SER A 133 9.34 10.90 15.66
C SER A 133 9.70 12.39 15.71
N VAL A 134 9.49 13.13 14.63
CA VAL A 134 9.70 14.59 14.66
C VAL A 134 8.48 15.22 15.34
N ALA A 135 8.71 15.89 16.48
CA ALA A 135 7.67 16.65 17.16
C ALA A 135 6.99 17.62 16.17
N GLY A 136 5.66 17.56 16.08
CA GLY A 136 4.88 18.40 15.17
C GLY A 136 4.57 17.79 13.78
N THR A 137 4.90 16.52 13.51
CA THR A 137 4.40 15.81 12.32
C THR A 137 3.19 14.94 12.63
N ALA A 138 2.19 14.94 11.75
CA ALA A 138 1.07 13.99 11.76
C ALA A 138 1.47 12.66 11.12
N THR A 139 2.30 12.72 10.08
CA THR A 139 2.82 11.55 9.36
C THR A 139 4.30 11.77 9.10
N SER A 140 5.10 10.77 9.43
CA SER A 140 6.57 10.82 9.37
C SER A 140 7.16 10.32 8.04
N GLY A 141 6.34 9.68 7.22
CA GLY A 141 6.64 9.12 5.92
C GLY A 141 5.44 8.31 5.41
N VAL A 142 5.59 7.69 4.25
CA VAL A 142 4.60 6.75 3.73
C VAL A 142 5.27 5.42 3.45
N GLY A 143 4.58 4.32 3.78
CA GLY A 143 4.95 3.00 3.27
C GLY A 143 4.13 2.68 2.02
N ALA A 144 4.69 1.87 1.14
CA ALA A 144 4.00 1.41 -0.05
C ALA A 144 4.41 -0.02 -0.42
N VAL A 145 3.43 -0.80 -0.87
CA VAL A 145 3.68 -2.02 -1.65
C VAL A 145 3.60 -1.68 -3.14
N THR A 146 4.65 -2.01 -3.90
CA THR A 146 4.78 -1.69 -5.33
C THR A 146 5.08 -2.93 -6.16
N CYS A 147 4.61 -2.97 -7.41
CA CYS A 147 5.00 -3.99 -8.40
C CYS A 147 6.49 -3.75 -8.71
N MET A 148 7.37 -4.66 -8.31
CA MET A 148 8.84 -4.47 -8.40
C MET A 148 9.33 -4.32 -9.84
N ARG A 149 8.59 -4.88 -10.81
CA ARG A 149 8.97 -4.81 -12.22
C ARG A 149 8.89 -3.40 -12.79
N HIS A 150 7.99 -2.55 -12.27
CA HIS A 150 7.67 -1.25 -12.88
C HIS A 150 7.40 -0.11 -11.87
N ASP A 151 7.65 -0.33 -10.57
CA ASP A 151 7.38 0.62 -9.47
C ASP A 151 5.94 1.18 -9.45
N MET A 152 4.98 0.37 -9.89
CA MET A 152 3.57 0.77 -9.88
C MET A 152 2.93 0.37 -8.55
N ARG A 153 2.22 1.32 -7.92
CA ARG A 153 1.57 1.09 -6.63
C ARG A 153 0.36 0.18 -6.84
N LEU A 154 0.23 -0.83 -6.00
CA LEU A 154 -0.91 -1.75 -6.04
C LEU A 154 -2.17 -1.11 -5.41
N PRO A 155 -3.35 -1.72 -5.58
CA PRO A 155 -4.55 -1.25 -4.90
C PRO A 155 -4.44 -1.37 -3.39
N CYS A 156 -4.85 -0.32 -2.67
CA CYS A 156 -4.80 -0.25 -1.19
C CYS A 156 -3.43 -0.63 -0.60
N SER A 157 -2.35 -0.20 -1.26
CA SER A 157 -0.99 -0.59 -0.91
C SER A 157 -0.18 0.46 -0.17
N VAL A 158 -0.70 1.68 -0.05
CA VAL A 158 0.00 2.83 0.52
C VAL A 158 -0.63 3.25 1.84
N GLY A 159 0.19 3.59 2.82
CA GLY A 159 -0.26 3.96 4.14
C GLY A 159 0.69 4.93 4.84
N ASP A 160 0.11 5.79 5.66
CA ASP A 160 0.84 6.76 6.46
C ASP A 160 1.62 6.06 7.59
N LEU A 161 2.86 6.50 7.81
CA LEU A 161 3.72 6.05 8.90
C LEU A 161 3.69 7.08 10.05
N GLN A 162 3.15 6.71 11.20
CA GLN A 162 3.06 7.62 12.35
C GLN A 162 4.44 7.88 12.97
N LYS A 163 5.30 6.85 12.97
CA LYS A 163 6.68 6.94 13.45
C LYS A 163 7.53 5.86 12.79
N GLY A 164 8.39 6.26 11.86
CA GLY A 164 9.39 5.35 11.29
C GLY A 164 8.76 4.19 10.52
N GLU A 165 9.56 3.19 10.21
CA GLU A 165 9.09 1.97 9.56
C GLU A 165 8.81 0.91 10.61
N ARG A 166 7.52 0.71 10.90
CA ARG A 166 7.07 -0.27 11.90
C ARG A 166 6.40 -1.43 11.22
N TYR A 167 6.68 -2.64 11.71
CA TYR A 167 6.08 -3.87 11.16
C TYR A 167 4.55 -3.81 11.14
N VAL A 168 3.91 -3.22 12.15
CA VAL A 168 2.45 -3.07 12.20
C VAL A 168 1.91 -2.27 11.00
N ASN A 169 2.61 -1.22 10.57
CA ASN A 169 2.24 -0.43 9.40
C ASN A 169 2.45 -1.25 8.11
N ILE A 170 3.64 -1.82 7.94
CA ILE A 170 4.04 -2.59 6.75
C ILE A 170 3.13 -3.81 6.54
N ASN A 171 2.85 -4.56 7.60
CA ASN A 171 1.98 -5.74 7.56
C ASN A 171 0.57 -5.38 7.11
N TYR A 172 -0.01 -4.30 7.63
CA TYR A 172 -1.35 -3.90 7.21
C TYR A 172 -1.42 -3.58 5.71
N MET A 173 -0.46 -2.78 5.22
CA MET A 173 -0.39 -2.44 3.79
C MET A 173 -0.16 -3.68 2.92
N PHE A 174 0.69 -4.61 3.38
CA PHE A 174 0.92 -5.89 2.73
C PHE A 174 -0.36 -6.71 2.61
N PHE A 175 -1.03 -7.02 3.72
CA PHE A 175 -2.26 -7.82 3.70
C PHE A 175 -3.42 -7.11 3.00
N SER A 176 -3.52 -5.79 3.11
CA SER A 176 -4.51 -5.01 2.35
C SER A 176 -4.26 -5.12 0.85
N THR A 177 -3.00 -5.10 0.42
CA THR A 177 -2.62 -5.36 -0.98
C THR A 177 -2.99 -6.78 -1.40
N LEU A 178 -2.65 -7.78 -0.59
CA LEU A 178 -2.94 -9.19 -0.87
C LEU A 178 -4.44 -9.45 -1.06
N ALA A 179 -5.29 -8.81 -0.25
CA ALA A 179 -6.74 -8.91 -0.38
C ALA A 179 -7.29 -8.34 -1.71
N ASN A 180 -6.52 -7.51 -2.42
CA ASN A 180 -6.93 -6.85 -3.65
C ASN A 180 -6.22 -7.38 -4.92
N VAL A 181 -5.29 -8.33 -4.78
CA VAL A 181 -4.59 -8.92 -5.93
C VAL A 181 -5.12 -10.33 -6.23
N PRO A 182 -5.34 -10.67 -7.52
CA PRO A 182 -5.86 -11.97 -7.91
C PRO A 182 -4.81 -13.09 -7.99
N SER A 183 -3.52 -12.77 -7.84
CA SER A 183 -2.41 -13.72 -7.99
C SER A 183 -2.23 -14.57 -6.73
N LYS A 184 -2.07 -15.89 -6.92
CA LYS A 184 -1.75 -16.83 -5.84
C LYS A 184 -0.24 -16.82 -5.55
N ASP A 185 0.57 -16.93 -6.60
CA ASP A 185 2.01 -16.94 -6.47
C ASP A 185 2.61 -15.53 -6.42
N ILE A 186 3.28 -15.21 -5.31
CA ILE A 186 3.81 -13.88 -5.03
C ILE A 186 5.27 -14.00 -4.60
N VAL A 187 6.11 -13.10 -5.11
CA VAL A 187 7.49 -12.90 -4.62
C VAL A 187 7.53 -11.59 -3.89
N VAL A 188 7.99 -11.62 -2.64
CA VAL A 188 8.06 -10.45 -1.77
C VAL A 188 9.51 -10.04 -1.59
N SER A 189 9.78 -8.74 -1.74
CA SER A 189 11.08 -8.15 -1.43
C SER A 189 10.91 -7.03 -0.41
N TYR A 190 11.83 -6.98 0.55
CA TYR A 190 11.90 -5.94 1.57
C TYR A 190 13.36 -5.54 1.79
N ASP A 191 13.63 -4.25 2.01
CA ASP A 191 14.98 -3.66 2.02
C ASP A 191 15.92 -4.24 3.10
N ILE A 192 15.36 -4.95 4.10
CA ILE A 192 16.13 -5.56 5.19
C ILE A 192 16.22 -7.09 5.05
N ALA A 193 15.35 -7.72 4.25
CA ALA A 193 15.40 -9.16 3.98
C ALA A 193 14.62 -9.52 2.71
N LEU A 194 15.24 -10.28 1.82
CA LEU A 194 14.53 -11.03 0.78
C LEU A 194 13.82 -12.21 1.45
N VAL A 195 12.52 -12.08 1.70
CA VAL A 195 11.69 -13.22 2.10
C VAL A 195 10.86 -13.63 0.89
N ALA A 196 11.32 -14.62 0.15
CA ALA A 196 10.50 -15.28 -0.85
C ALA A 196 9.42 -16.11 -0.14
N ILE A 197 8.31 -15.49 0.24
CA ILE A 197 7.13 -16.21 0.71
C ILE A 197 6.36 -16.65 -0.54
N VAL A 198 6.58 -17.88 -0.98
CA VAL A 198 5.63 -18.55 -1.88
C VAL A 198 4.44 -18.95 -1.00
N VAL A 199 3.35 -18.18 -1.06
CA VAL A 199 2.06 -18.55 -0.42
C VAL A 199 1.28 -19.43 -1.37
#